data_AF-A0A494WLM3-F1
#
_entry.id   AF-A0A494WLM3-F1
#
_cell.length_a   1.000
_cell.length_b   1.000
_cell.length_c   1.000
_cell.angle_alpha   90.00
_cell.angle_beta   90.00
_cell.angle_gamma   90.00
#
_symmetry.space_group_name_H-M   'P 1'
#
loop_
_entity.id
_entity.type
_entity.pdbx_description
1 polymer ?
#
loop_
_entity_poly.entity_id
_entity_poly.type
_entity_poly.pdbx_seq_one_letter_code
_entity_poly.pdbx_strand_id
1 'polypeptide(L)'
;MAYWQDLQIRIFIWKYISFQEKNAPTGAAGRCTKGCKSKKDCIFDAEKIYLTNEDTGVLAGNTGWSTEVLSAYPDEASIRKAIEEGPYGKCVYDCGNNVVDHQIINMEMMDGATISLAMSGFTPDVSHYTKFMGTRGQIIADMRANMITLSRFGKKEEIIDVSKLAEDFSGHGGGERRMVEAFLDLITGEGEADNTIPSVMQSVESHIIALAAEDSRKNGGKVIYLDETRQEREGCMREMYAKVPED
;
A
#
# COMPACT_ATOMS: atom_id res chain seq x y z
N MET A 1 -8.07 6.48 -26.10
CA MET A 1 -9.36 6.52 -25.38
C MET A 1 -9.05 6.32 -23.91
N ALA A 2 -9.39 7.28 -23.06
CA ALA A 2 -9.13 7.20 -21.63
C ALA A 2 -10.17 6.25 -21.02
N TYR A 3 -9.76 5.05 -20.61
CA TYR A 3 -10.61 3.99 -20.05
C TYR A 3 -11.29 4.35 -18.71
N TRP A 4 -11.20 5.61 -18.27
CA TRP A 4 -11.48 6.06 -16.91
C TRP A 4 -12.37 7.32 -16.82
N GLN A 5 -12.93 7.80 -17.95
CA GLN A 5 -13.95 8.84 -17.92
C GLN A 5 -15.20 8.31 -17.17
N ASP A 6 -15.99 9.18 -16.53
CA ASP A 6 -17.26 8.88 -15.84
C ASP A 6 -17.27 7.70 -14.82
N LEU A 7 -16.15 7.44 -14.13
CA LEU A 7 -16.09 6.47 -13.03
C LEU A 7 -16.91 6.93 -11.80
N GLN A 8 -17.84 6.10 -11.33
CA GLN A 8 -18.55 6.32 -10.07
C GLN A 8 -17.84 5.61 -8.93
N ILE A 9 -17.17 6.33 -8.04
CA ILE A 9 -16.54 5.71 -6.87
C ILE A 9 -17.52 5.77 -5.69
N ARG A 10 -17.99 4.60 -5.25
CA ARG A 10 -18.85 4.45 -4.08
C ARG A 10 -18.06 3.91 -2.91
N ILE A 11 -17.71 4.79 -1.98
CA ILE A 11 -16.87 4.35 -0.88
C ILE A 11 -17.70 4.09 0.36
N PHE A 12 -17.68 2.82 0.78
CA PHE A 12 -18.14 2.41 2.11
C PHE A 12 -16.92 2.33 3.02
N ILE A 13 -16.53 3.44 3.62
CA ILE A 13 -15.41 3.44 4.58
C ILE A 13 -15.91 3.16 5.99
N TRP A 14 -15.20 2.26 6.66
CA TRP A 14 -15.15 2.19 8.11
C TRP A 14 -14.29 3.35 8.65
N LYS A 15 -14.90 4.27 9.40
CA LYS A 15 -14.26 5.51 9.90
C LYS A 15 -13.22 5.27 11.02
N TYR A 16 -12.88 4.03 11.33
CA TYR A 16 -12.06 3.72 12.49
C TYR A 16 -10.57 3.84 12.15
N ILE A 17 -9.87 4.71 12.88
CA ILE A 17 -8.41 4.79 12.88
C ILE A 17 -7.98 4.36 14.27
N SER A 18 -7.21 3.28 14.33
CA SER A 18 -6.77 2.60 15.53
C SER A 18 -5.62 3.34 16.20
N PHE A 19 -4.67 3.89 15.43
CA PHE A 19 -3.47 4.54 15.94
C PHE A 19 -3.70 6.01 16.31
N GLN A 20 -4.60 6.25 17.26
CA GLN A 20 -4.92 7.58 17.81
C GLN A 20 -4.70 7.60 19.33
N GLU A 21 -4.38 8.77 19.88
CA GLU A 21 -4.10 8.96 21.31
C GLU A 21 -5.23 8.43 22.20
N LYS A 22 -6.49 8.65 21.80
CA LYS A 22 -7.69 8.16 22.51
C LYS A 22 -7.78 6.63 22.62
N ASN A 23 -7.07 5.90 21.75
CA ASN A 23 -7.03 4.44 21.73
C ASN A 23 -5.75 3.90 22.39
N ALA A 24 -4.86 4.76 22.90
CA ALA A 24 -3.64 4.35 23.55
C ALA A 24 -3.94 3.50 24.80
N PRO A 25 -3.22 2.39 25.01
CA PRO A 25 -3.36 1.61 26.24
C PRO A 25 -3.06 2.46 27.48
N THR A 26 -3.79 2.23 28.56
CA THR A 26 -3.58 2.96 29.82
C THR A 26 -2.13 2.82 30.30
N GLY A 27 -1.45 3.96 30.49
CA GLY A 27 -0.05 3.99 30.92
C GLY A 27 0.96 3.87 29.78
N ALA A 28 0.53 3.96 28.52
CA ALA A 28 1.42 4.17 27.39
C ALA A 28 2.18 5.50 27.56
N ALA A 29 3.50 5.46 27.37
CA ALA A 29 4.32 6.66 27.28
C ALA A 29 4.40 7.11 25.81
N GLY A 30 4.61 8.41 25.55
CA GLY A 30 4.79 8.94 24.18
C GLY A 30 6.02 8.39 23.44
N ARG A 31 6.90 7.66 24.14
CA ARG A 31 8.04 6.94 23.56
C ARG A 31 8.24 5.61 24.29
N CYS A 32 8.50 4.55 23.54
CA CYS A 32 8.66 3.19 24.08
C CYS A 32 9.80 3.10 25.12
N THR A 33 10.89 3.84 24.88
CA THR A 33 12.07 3.88 25.75
C THR A 33 11.90 4.75 27.01
N LYS A 34 10.77 5.46 27.17
CA LYS A 34 10.53 6.41 28.28
C LYS A 34 9.55 5.87 29.33
N GLY A 35 9.82 4.68 29.86
CA GLY A 35 9.08 4.14 31.01
C GLY A 35 7.62 3.77 30.72
N CYS A 36 7.33 3.28 29.51
CA CYS A 36 5.99 2.85 29.10
C CYS A 36 5.49 1.67 29.95
N LYS A 37 4.40 1.86 30.71
CA LYS A 37 3.83 0.80 31.58
C LYS A 37 3.18 -0.33 30.77
N SER A 38 2.72 -0.02 29.56
CA SER A 38 2.11 -0.98 28.64
C SER A 38 3.13 -1.87 27.93
N LYS A 39 4.44 -1.62 28.10
CA LYS A 39 5.53 -2.29 27.36
C LYS A 39 5.42 -3.81 27.38
N LYS A 40 5.06 -4.42 28.50
CA LYS A 40 5.00 -5.88 28.67
C LYS A 40 4.07 -6.54 27.64
N ASP A 41 2.88 -6.00 27.44
CA ASP A 41 1.84 -6.61 26.57
C ASP A 41 1.68 -5.85 25.23
N CYS A 42 2.37 -4.73 25.06
CA CYS A 42 2.37 -3.99 23.80
C CYS A 42 3.05 -4.78 22.68
N ILE A 43 2.31 -5.03 21.60
CA ILE A 43 2.81 -5.64 20.35
C ILE A 43 3.57 -4.63 19.47
N PHE A 44 3.46 -3.34 19.77
CA PHE A 44 4.11 -2.23 19.03
C PHE A 44 5.31 -1.64 19.77
N ASP A 45 5.85 -2.33 20.79
CA ASP A 45 7.02 -1.85 21.51
C ASP A 45 8.26 -1.88 20.61
N ALA A 46 8.86 -0.71 20.40
CA ALA A 46 9.99 -0.55 19.47
C ALA A 46 11.23 -1.34 19.89
N GLU A 47 11.48 -1.52 21.18
CA GLU A 47 12.60 -2.34 21.66
C GLU A 47 12.36 -3.82 21.34
N LYS A 48 11.14 -4.32 21.55
CA LYS A 48 10.79 -5.68 21.16
C LYS A 48 10.99 -5.90 19.66
N ILE A 49 10.47 -5.02 18.83
CA ILE A 49 10.51 -5.15 17.37
C ILE A 49 11.95 -5.04 16.86
N TYR A 50 12.67 -3.96 17.19
CA TYR A 50 13.94 -3.66 16.52
C TYR A 50 15.19 -4.20 17.23
N LEU A 51 15.10 -4.58 18.51
CA LEU A 51 16.24 -5.12 19.24
C LEU A 51 16.14 -6.63 19.43
N THR A 52 15.04 -7.12 19.99
CA THR A 52 15.00 -8.49 20.56
C THR A 52 14.19 -9.51 19.77
N ASN A 53 13.32 -9.10 18.85
CA ASN A 53 12.51 -10.02 18.06
C ASN A 53 13.42 -10.91 17.20
N GLU A 54 13.10 -12.20 17.11
CA GLU A 54 13.94 -13.18 16.42
C GLU A 54 14.05 -12.91 14.91
N ASP A 55 12.97 -12.47 14.28
CA ASP A 55 12.89 -12.26 12.83
C ASP A 55 13.33 -10.85 12.40
N THR A 56 13.28 -9.87 13.30
CA THR A 56 13.46 -8.45 12.96
C THR A 56 14.46 -7.69 13.82
N GLY A 57 14.86 -8.25 14.96
CA GLY A 57 15.69 -7.57 15.95
C GLY A 57 17.19 -7.67 15.65
N VAL A 58 17.91 -6.56 15.82
CA VAL A 58 19.36 -6.50 15.54
C VAL A 58 20.19 -7.39 16.47
N LEU A 59 19.72 -7.67 17.70
CA LEU A 59 20.41 -8.57 18.63
C LEU A 59 20.31 -10.04 18.23
N ALA A 60 19.35 -10.39 17.36
CA ALA A 60 19.26 -11.70 16.73
C ALA A 60 20.13 -11.79 15.45
N GLY A 61 20.88 -10.74 15.11
CA GLY A 61 21.74 -10.69 13.93
C GLY A 61 21.05 -10.12 12.68
N ASN A 62 19.82 -9.62 12.79
CA ASN A 62 19.10 -9.02 11.67
C ASN A 62 19.61 -7.62 11.38
N THR A 63 20.25 -7.43 10.22
CA THR A 63 20.77 -6.11 9.76
C THR A 63 20.16 -5.63 8.45
N GLY A 64 19.20 -6.38 7.89
CA GLY A 64 18.43 -5.99 6.70
C GLY A 64 17.10 -5.36 7.09
N TRP A 65 16.10 -5.51 6.22
CA TRP A 65 14.72 -5.15 6.55
C TRP A 65 14.26 -5.82 7.86
N SER A 66 13.66 -5.12 8.82
CA SER A 66 13.30 -3.68 8.80
C SER A 66 14.33 -2.75 9.47
N THR A 67 15.43 -3.28 10.01
CA THR A 67 16.43 -2.48 10.76
C THR A 67 17.17 -1.45 9.89
N GLU A 68 17.33 -1.72 8.60
CA GLU A 68 17.95 -0.80 7.65
C GLU A 68 17.15 0.52 7.45
N VAL A 69 15.85 0.49 7.78
CA VAL A 69 14.99 1.70 7.76
C VAL A 69 15.34 2.66 8.91
N LEU A 70 15.90 2.13 10.00
CA LEU A 70 16.30 2.91 11.19
C LEU A 70 17.73 3.46 11.05
N SER A 71 18.61 2.72 10.38
CA SER A 71 20.02 3.05 10.19
C SER A 71 20.54 2.42 8.90
N ALA A 72 21.31 3.17 8.10
CA ALA A 72 21.97 2.64 6.91
C ALA A 72 22.98 1.52 7.22
N TYR A 73 23.51 1.51 8.45
CA TYR A 73 24.40 0.46 8.96
C TYR A 73 23.87 0.00 10.33
N PRO A 74 22.93 -0.96 10.36
CA PRO A 74 22.33 -1.41 11.60
C PRO A 74 23.31 -2.14 12.52
N ASP A 75 23.37 -1.68 13.76
CA ASP A 75 23.97 -2.35 14.91
C ASP A 75 23.17 -2.00 16.17
N GLU A 76 23.47 -2.62 17.31
CA GLU A 76 22.73 -2.34 18.55
C GLU A 76 22.74 -0.84 18.91
N ALA A 77 23.88 -0.18 18.79
CA ALA A 77 24.04 1.21 19.19
C ALA A 77 23.23 2.18 18.32
N SER A 78 23.31 2.02 16.99
CA SER A 78 22.58 2.81 16.02
C SER A 78 21.07 2.59 16.12
N ILE A 79 20.62 1.35 16.32
CA ILE A 79 19.19 1.05 16.49
C ILE A 79 18.66 1.62 17.80
N ARG A 80 19.39 1.47 18.92
CA ARG A 80 19.03 2.10 20.21
C ARG A 80 18.91 3.61 20.07
N LYS A 81 19.90 4.26 19.43
CA LYS A 81 19.84 5.70 19.16
C LYS A 81 18.63 6.08 18.32
N ALA A 82 18.32 5.32 17.27
CA ALA A 82 17.18 5.58 16.38
C ALA A 82 15.83 5.49 17.12
N ILE A 83 15.66 4.54 18.05
CA ILE A 83 14.44 4.43 18.86
C ILE A 83 14.41 5.45 20.01
N GLU A 84 15.55 5.89 20.54
CA GLU A 84 15.60 6.88 21.63
C GLU A 84 15.35 8.31 21.15
N GLU A 85 15.99 8.68 20.04
CA GLU A 85 16.01 10.06 19.55
C GLU A 85 15.10 10.24 18.33
N GLY A 86 15.03 9.24 17.47
CA GLY A 86 14.34 9.30 16.19
C GLY A 86 12.82 9.06 16.25
N PRO A 87 12.16 8.99 15.08
CA PRO A 87 10.73 8.74 15.00
C PRO A 87 10.35 7.30 15.42
N TYR A 88 11.28 6.35 15.31
CA TYR A 88 11.00 4.91 15.41
C TYR A 88 10.72 4.38 16.82
N GLY A 89 10.97 5.17 17.87
CA GLY A 89 10.54 4.82 19.23
C GLY A 89 9.32 5.57 19.73
N LYS A 90 8.79 6.54 18.96
CA LYS A 90 7.56 7.24 19.35
C LYS A 90 6.42 6.22 19.45
N CYS A 91 5.53 6.42 20.42
CA CYS A 91 4.38 5.54 20.55
C CYS A 91 3.50 5.66 19.31
N VAL A 92 3.11 4.52 18.71
CA VAL A 92 2.27 4.49 17.51
C VAL A 92 0.94 5.24 17.68
N TYR A 93 0.43 5.35 18.92
CA TYR A 93 -0.78 6.12 19.25
C TYR A 93 -0.52 7.63 19.46
N ASP A 94 0.74 8.06 19.57
CA ASP A 94 1.19 9.43 19.79
C ASP A 94 2.07 9.96 18.63
N CYS A 95 1.89 9.39 17.44
CA CYS A 95 2.59 9.80 16.22
C CYS A 95 1.79 10.80 15.37
N GLY A 96 0.60 11.22 15.80
CA GLY A 96 -0.30 12.06 15.00
C GLY A 96 -0.82 11.33 13.75
N ASN A 97 -0.92 10.00 13.80
CA ASN A 97 -1.30 9.19 12.65
C ASN A 97 -2.76 9.44 12.25
N ASN A 98 -2.96 9.85 11.00
CA ASN A 98 -4.27 10.07 10.40
C ASN A 98 -4.55 9.12 9.21
N VAL A 99 -3.63 8.18 8.96
CA VAL A 99 -3.74 7.15 7.95
C VAL A 99 -4.69 6.06 8.44
N VAL A 100 -5.50 5.51 7.54
CA VAL A 100 -6.42 4.42 7.83
C VAL A 100 -5.67 3.08 7.96
N ASP A 101 -5.98 2.32 9.00
CA ASP A 101 -5.49 0.95 9.19
C ASP A 101 -6.41 -0.13 8.59
N HIS A 102 -7.66 0.25 8.28
CA HIS A 102 -8.62 -0.60 7.59
C HIS A 102 -9.47 0.24 6.64
N GLN A 103 -9.47 -0.11 5.35
CA GLN A 103 -10.19 0.63 4.32
C GLN A 103 -10.82 -0.32 3.30
N ILE A 104 -12.07 -0.05 2.95
CA ILE A 104 -12.74 -0.69 1.83
C ILE A 104 -13.22 0.42 0.89
N ILE A 105 -12.83 0.32 -0.38
CA ILE A 105 -13.21 1.23 -1.45
C ILE A 105 -14.00 0.39 -2.45
N ASN A 106 -15.23 0.81 -2.78
CA ASN A 106 -15.95 0.25 -3.91
C ASN A 106 -15.98 1.26 -5.06
N MET A 107 -15.86 0.76 -6.27
CA MET A 107 -15.87 1.54 -7.49
C MET A 107 -16.83 0.89 -8.47
N GLU A 108 -17.55 1.71 -9.20
CA GLU A 108 -18.48 1.37 -10.26
C GLU A 108 -17.95 2.03 -11.54
N MET A 109 -17.57 1.20 -12.49
CA MET A 109 -17.08 1.58 -13.81
C MET A 109 -18.25 2.02 -14.70
N MET A 110 -17.97 2.79 -15.75
CA MET A 110 -18.99 3.25 -16.72
C MET A 110 -19.82 2.12 -17.34
N ASP A 111 -19.19 0.96 -17.57
CA ASP A 111 -19.81 -0.22 -18.15
C ASP A 111 -20.59 -1.06 -17.12
N GLY A 112 -20.68 -0.59 -15.88
CA GLY A 112 -21.34 -1.26 -14.77
C GLY A 112 -20.47 -2.32 -14.08
N ALA A 113 -19.22 -2.53 -14.50
CA ALA A 113 -18.29 -3.36 -13.74
C ALA A 113 -18.05 -2.76 -12.35
N THR A 114 -17.86 -3.60 -11.34
CA THR A 114 -17.58 -3.14 -9.98
C THR A 114 -16.23 -3.65 -9.51
N ILE A 115 -15.54 -2.82 -8.74
CA ILE A 115 -14.24 -3.14 -8.14
C ILE A 115 -14.35 -2.87 -6.64
N SER A 116 -13.90 -3.82 -5.83
CA SER A 116 -13.77 -3.64 -4.38
C SER A 116 -12.30 -3.82 -4.01
N LEU A 117 -11.70 -2.79 -3.42
CA LEU A 117 -10.36 -2.85 -2.83
C LEU A 117 -10.50 -2.84 -1.31
N ALA A 118 -10.00 -3.88 -0.66
CA ALA A 118 -9.95 -3.98 0.79
C ALA A 118 -8.48 -3.99 1.25
N MET A 119 -8.13 -3.08 2.15
CA MET A 119 -6.82 -2.96 2.76
C MET A 119 -6.97 -3.03 4.27
N SER A 120 -6.14 -3.83 4.94
CA SER A 120 -6.14 -3.95 6.39
C SER A 120 -4.74 -4.23 6.89
N GLY A 121 -4.28 -3.44 7.87
CA GLY A 121 -3.05 -3.71 8.62
C GLY A 121 -3.23 -4.75 9.73
N PHE A 122 -4.46 -5.19 10.00
CA PHE A 122 -4.77 -6.16 11.07
C PHE A 122 -4.88 -7.59 10.54
N THR A 123 -3.79 -8.08 9.97
CA THR A 123 -3.68 -9.45 9.52
C THR A 123 -2.23 -9.92 9.66
N PRO A 124 -1.98 -11.16 10.11
CA PRO A 124 -0.66 -11.77 9.99
C PRO A 124 -0.34 -12.16 8.54
N ASP A 125 -1.35 -12.16 7.67
CA ASP A 125 -1.24 -12.56 6.27
C ASP A 125 -0.93 -11.34 5.40
N VAL A 126 0.36 -10.98 5.34
CA VAL A 126 0.86 -9.89 4.51
C VAL A 126 0.97 -10.39 3.07
N SER A 127 -0.11 -10.25 2.29
CA SER A 127 -0.13 -10.66 0.90
C SER A 127 -1.20 -9.92 0.10
N HIS A 128 -1.11 -10.01 -1.23
CA HIS A 128 -2.15 -9.55 -2.13
C HIS A 128 -2.95 -10.74 -2.68
N TYR A 129 -4.26 -10.52 -2.75
CA TYR A 129 -5.21 -11.46 -3.30
C TYR A 129 -6.13 -10.69 -4.23
N THR A 130 -6.23 -11.14 -5.49
CA THR A 130 -7.09 -10.51 -6.48
C THR A 130 -8.04 -11.53 -7.09
N LYS A 131 -9.33 -11.18 -7.16
CA LYS A 131 -10.35 -12.01 -7.78
C LYS A 131 -11.04 -11.26 -8.91
N PHE A 132 -10.98 -11.83 -10.10
CA PHE A 132 -11.69 -11.36 -11.28
C PHE A 132 -12.89 -12.26 -11.54
N MET A 133 -14.07 -11.68 -11.76
CA MET A 133 -15.30 -12.41 -12.03
C MET A 133 -15.92 -11.91 -13.32
N GLY A 134 -16.44 -12.82 -14.13
CA GLY A 134 -17.09 -12.48 -15.38
C GLY A 134 -18.12 -13.52 -15.81
N THR A 135 -18.69 -13.32 -16.99
CA THR A 135 -19.80 -14.14 -17.51
C THR A 135 -19.44 -15.60 -17.79
N ARG A 136 -18.14 -15.95 -17.77
CA ARG A 136 -17.63 -17.30 -18.09
C ARG A 136 -16.94 -17.99 -16.91
N GLY A 137 -16.90 -17.36 -15.74
CA GLY A 137 -16.24 -17.90 -14.55
C GLY A 137 -15.43 -16.86 -13.79
N GLN A 138 -14.34 -17.29 -13.19
CA GLN A 138 -13.48 -16.45 -12.36
C GLN A 138 -11.99 -16.76 -12.54
N ILE A 139 -11.16 -15.79 -12.18
CA ILE A 139 -9.71 -15.93 -11.99
C ILE A 139 -9.40 -15.47 -10.57
N ILE A 140 -8.59 -16.24 -9.85
CA ILE A 140 -8.03 -15.85 -8.55
C ILE A 140 -6.52 -15.83 -8.68
N ALA A 141 -5.89 -14.72 -8.33
CA ALA A 141 -4.44 -14.61 -8.18
C ALA A 141 -4.12 -14.45 -6.69
N ASP A 142 -3.43 -15.44 -6.13
CA ASP A 142 -3.01 -15.49 -4.72
C ASP A 142 -1.49 -15.43 -4.66
N MET A 143 -0.95 -14.28 -4.21
CA MET A 143 0.49 -14.08 -4.11
C MET A 143 1.12 -14.89 -2.99
N ARG A 144 0.37 -15.20 -1.92
CA ARG A 144 0.91 -16.01 -0.82
C ARG A 144 1.11 -17.45 -1.26
N ALA A 145 0.15 -17.97 -2.00
CA ALA A 145 0.21 -19.33 -2.54
C ALA A 145 1.10 -19.43 -3.79
N ASN A 146 1.44 -18.32 -4.44
CA ASN A 146 2.04 -18.27 -5.77
C ASN A 146 1.19 -19.03 -6.81
N MET A 147 -0.14 -18.88 -6.73
CA MET A 147 -1.10 -19.62 -7.56
C MET A 147 -2.02 -18.69 -8.33
N ILE A 148 -2.29 -19.05 -9.58
CA ILE A 148 -3.40 -18.51 -10.35
C ILE A 148 -4.41 -19.63 -10.58
N THR A 149 -5.62 -19.46 -10.06
CA THR A 149 -6.73 -20.41 -10.21
C THR A 149 -7.71 -19.90 -11.25
N LEU A 150 -7.96 -20.69 -12.30
CA LEU A 150 -8.89 -20.39 -13.37
C LEU A 150 -10.07 -21.37 -13.31
N SER A 151 -11.23 -20.86 -12.91
CA SER A 151 -12.45 -21.66 -12.77
C SER A 151 -13.46 -21.21 -13.82
N ARG A 152 -13.61 -21.99 -14.91
CA ARG A 152 -14.60 -21.74 -15.98
C ARG A 152 -15.87 -22.56 -15.71
N PHE A 153 -17.04 -21.98 -15.92
CA PHE A 153 -18.30 -22.71 -15.72
C PHE A 153 -18.37 -23.97 -16.61
N GLY A 154 -18.76 -25.10 -16.02
CA GLY A 154 -18.89 -26.38 -16.73
C GLY A 154 -17.57 -27.05 -17.13
N LYS A 155 -16.42 -26.54 -16.69
CA LYS A 155 -15.10 -27.14 -16.95
C LYS A 155 -14.40 -27.48 -15.64
N LYS A 156 -13.41 -28.37 -15.72
CA LYS A 156 -12.49 -28.62 -14.62
C LYS A 156 -11.66 -27.35 -14.37
N GLU A 157 -11.41 -27.08 -13.09
CA GLU A 157 -10.53 -25.99 -12.66
C GLU A 157 -9.09 -26.22 -13.12
N GLU A 158 -8.44 -25.13 -13.55
CA GLU A 158 -7.05 -25.09 -13.96
C GLU A 158 -6.26 -24.30 -12.89
N ILE A 159 -5.19 -24.90 -12.36
CA ILE A 159 -4.30 -24.27 -11.38
C ILE A 159 -2.95 -24.05 -12.04
N ILE A 160 -2.50 -22.80 -12.06
CA ILE A 160 -1.20 -22.40 -12.56
C ILE A 160 -0.32 -22.06 -11.36
N ASP A 161 0.73 -22.84 -11.20
CA ASP A 161 1.75 -22.66 -10.16
C ASP A 161 2.83 -21.72 -10.69
N VAL A 162 2.80 -20.46 -10.24
CA VAL A 162 3.72 -19.41 -10.71
C VAL A 162 5.16 -19.73 -10.31
N SER A 163 5.38 -20.44 -9.20
CA SER A 163 6.72 -20.85 -8.76
C SER A 163 7.41 -21.82 -9.73
N LYS A 164 6.65 -22.44 -10.65
CA LYS A 164 7.20 -23.26 -11.74
C LYS A 164 7.48 -22.49 -13.03
N LEU A 165 7.07 -21.22 -13.09
CA LEU A 165 7.14 -20.39 -14.29
C LEU A 165 8.11 -19.21 -14.15
N ALA A 166 8.44 -18.83 -12.91
CA ALA A 166 9.39 -17.79 -12.60
C ALA A 166 10.45 -18.30 -11.61
N GLU A 167 11.68 -17.81 -11.76
CA GLU A 167 12.81 -18.19 -10.91
C GLU A 167 13.12 -17.13 -9.85
N ASP A 168 12.50 -15.95 -9.96
CA ASP A 168 12.80 -14.79 -9.13
C ASP A 168 11.52 -14.27 -8.47
N PHE A 169 11.49 -14.40 -7.14
CA PHE A 169 10.49 -13.85 -6.24
C PHE A 169 11.13 -12.91 -5.20
N SER A 170 12.34 -12.42 -5.47
CA SER A 170 13.06 -11.52 -4.57
C SER A 170 12.32 -10.19 -4.39
N GLY A 171 12.59 -9.49 -3.30
CA GLY A 171 11.88 -8.23 -2.98
C GLY A 171 10.37 -8.45 -2.82
N HIS A 172 9.55 -7.66 -3.51
CA HIS A 172 8.08 -7.76 -3.46
C HIS A 172 7.53 -8.69 -4.56
N GLY A 173 8.13 -9.88 -4.71
CA GLY A 173 7.70 -10.89 -5.67
C GLY A 173 8.37 -10.81 -7.05
N GLY A 174 9.51 -10.15 -7.15
CA GLY A 174 10.37 -10.10 -8.35
C GLY A 174 9.94 -9.11 -9.44
N GLY A 175 8.86 -8.35 -9.21
CA GLY A 175 8.31 -7.41 -10.19
C GLY A 175 9.22 -6.21 -10.47
N GLU A 176 9.98 -5.76 -9.46
CA GLU A 176 10.83 -4.57 -9.54
C GLU A 176 11.93 -4.72 -10.58
N ARG A 177 12.61 -5.87 -10.60
CA ARG A 177 13.64 -6.14 -11.60
C ARG A 177 13.07 -6.11 -13.01
N ARG A 178 11.90 -6.72 -13.23
CA ARG A 178 11.23 -6.72 -14.54
C ARG A 178 10.80 -5.33 -14.97
N MET A 179 10.30 -4.49 -14.06
CA MET A 179 9.96 -3.10 -14.35
C MET A 179 11.19 -2.28 -14.76
N VAL A 180 12.33 -2.46 -14.07
CA VAL A 180 13.58 -1.78 -14.42
C VAL A 180 14.15 -2.26 -15.74
N GLU A 181 14.15 -3.57 -16.00
CA GLU A 181 14.56 -4.16 -17.29
C GLU A 181 13.72 -3.56 -18.42
N ALA A 182 12.39 -3.60 -18.31
CA ALA A 182 11.49 -3.05 -19.32
C ALA A 182 11.73 -1.55 -19.56
N PHE A 183 11.96 -0.77 -18.50
CA PHE A 183 12.30 0.64 -18.63
C PHE A 183 13.63 0.86 -19.37
N LEU A 184 14.66 0.06 -19.08
CA LEU A 184 15.95 0.14 -19.75
C LEU A 184 15.82 -0.20 -21.24
N ASP A 185 15.13 -1.30 -21.56
CA ASP A 185 14.88 -1.73 -22.94
C ASP A 185 14.17 -0.64 -23.74
N LEU A 186 13.21 0.05 -23.11
CA LEU A 186 12.48 1.16 -23.73
C LEU A 186 13.39 2.36 -24.06
N ILE A 187 14.28 2.76 -23.14
CA ILE A 187 15.15 3.94 -23.35
C ILE A 187 16.36 3.63 -24.25
N THR A 188 16.81 2.38 -24.33
CA THR A 188 17.88 1.94 -25.23
C THR A 188 17.37 1.65 -26.63
N GLY A 189 16.04 1.50 -26.81
CA GLY A 189 15.42 1.12 -28.08
C GLY A 189 15.49 -0.38 -28.36
N GLU A 190 15.79 -1.19 -27.35
CA GLU A 190 15.80 -2.65 -27.41
C GLU A 190 14.40 -3.26 -27.16
N GLY A 191 13.47 -2.46 -26.64
CA GLY A 191 12.07 -2.82 -26.40
C GLY A 191 11.06 -1.81 -26.95
N GLU A 192 9.79 -2.21 -26.92
CA GLU A 192 8.66 -1.35 -27.27
C GLU A 192 7.79 -1.06 -26.05
N ALA A 193 7.10 0.08 -26.05
CA ALA A 193 6.14 0.39 -24.99
C ALA A 193 4.98 -0.61 -25.02
N ASP A 194 4.74 -1.28 -23.90
CA ASP A 194 3.62 -2.19 -23.71
C ASP A 194 2.87 -1.90 -22.40
N ASN A 195 1.98 -2.81 -21.99
CA ASN A 195 1.19 -2.63 -20.77
C ASN A 195 1.95 -2.94 -19.47
N THR A 196 3.23 -3.32 -19.53
CA THR A 196 4.08 -3.54 -18.34
C THR A 196 4.68 -2.23 -17.82
N ILE A 197 4.78 -1.21 -18.68
CA ILE A 197 5.25 0.13 -18.33
C ILE A 197 4.08 1.11 -18.49
N PRO A 198 3.38 1.49 -17.41
CA PRO A 198 2.29 2.45 -17.53
C PRO A 198 2.85 3.81 -17.95
N SER A 199 2.17 4.47 -18.88
CA SER A 199 2.41 5.88 -19.16
C SER A 199 2.18 6.73 -17.91
N VAL A 200 2.77 7.93 -17.88
CA VAL A 200 2.50 8.92 -16.82
C VAL A 200 1.01 9.17 -16.68
N MET A 201 0.28 9.29 -17.80
CA MET A 201 -1.16 9.50 -17.79
C MET A 201 -1.91 8.36 -17.11
N GLN A 202 -1.56 7.10 -17.41
CA GLN A 202 -2.15 5.94 -16.72
C GLN A 202 -1.82 5.89 -15.23
N SER A 203 -0.59 6.30 -14.86
CA SER A 203 -0.17 6.36 -13.46
C SER A 203 -0.91 7.46 -12.69
N VAL A 204 -1.22 8.59 -13.32
CA VAL A 204 -2.00 9.67 -12.71
C VAL A 204 -3.41 9.19 -12.34
N GLU A 205 -4.02 8.30 -13.13
CA GLU A 205 -5.37 7.79 -12.88
C GLU A 205 -5.53 7.14 -11.49
N SER A 206 -4.58 6.29 -11.11
CA SER A 206 -4.62 5.63 -9.79
C SER A 206 -4.48 6.63 -8.64
N HIS A 207 -3.74 7.74 -8.85
CA HIS A 207 -3.62 8.82 -7.87
C HIS A 207 -4.92 9.62 -7.74
N ILE A 208 -5.61 9.90 -8.85
CA ILE A 208 -6.90 10.58 -8.81
C ILE A 208 -7.93 9.72 -8.05
N ILE A 209 -7.93 8.40 -8.28
CA ILE A 209 -8.77 7.45 -7.52
C ILE A 209 -8.44 7.50 -6.03
N ALA A 210 -7.16 7.50 -5.65
CA ALA A 210 -6.74 7.58 -4.24
C ALA A 210 -7.16 8.91 -3.59
N LEU A 211 -7.05 10.03 -4.30
CA LEU A 211 -7.48 11.34 -3.82
C LEU A 211 -9.00 11.43 -3.67
N ALA A 212 -9.76 10.93 -4.67
CA ALA A 212 -11.21 10.82 -4.57
C ALA A 212 -11.61 9.94 -3.37
N ALA A 213 -10.83 8.90 -3.08
CA ALA A 213 -11.07 8.05 -1.93
C ALA A 213 -10.84 8.74 -0.59
N GLU A 214 -9.80 9.56 -0.52
CA GLU A 214 -9.51 10.40 0.64
C GLU A 214 -10.56 11.52 0.83
N ASP A 215 -11.03 12.14 -0.25
CA ASP A 215 -12.08 13.15 -0.20
C ASP A 215 -13.41 12.55 0.26
N SER A 216 -13.75 11.34 -0.22
CA SER A 216 -14.89 10.59 0.31
C SER A 216 -14.75 10.29 1.80
N ARG A 217 -13.56 9.83 2.24
CA ARG A 217 -13.28 9.54 3.66
C ARG A 217 -13.54 10.75 4.56
N LYS A 218 -12.99 11.91 4.18
CA LYS A 218 -13.14 13.17 4.92
C LYS A 218 -14.59 13.63 4.98
N ASN A 219 -15.38 13.30 3.96
CA ASN A 219 -16.79 13.67 3.84
C ASN A 219 -17.75 12.53 4.23
N GLY A 220 -17.31 11.61 5.10
CA GLY A 220 -18.19 10.60 5.70
C GLY A 220 -18.68 9.51 4.74
N GLY A 221 -17.91 9.19 3.71
CA GLY A 221 -18.26 8.17 2.71
C GLY A 221 -19.16 8.71 1.59
N LYS A 222 -19.16 10.02 1.36
CA LYS A 222 -19.86 10.63 0.21
C LYS A 222 -19.40 9.98 -1.10
N VAL A 223 -20.33 9.68 -2.00
CA VAL A 223 -19.99 9.25 -3.36
C VAL A 223 -19.25 10.38 -4.08
N ILE A 224 -18.13 10.03 -4.72
CA ILE A 224 -17.30 10.97 -5.49
C ILE A 224 -17.30 10.51 -6.95
N TYR A 225 -17.62 11.44 -7.84
CA TYR A 225 -17.49 11.23 -9.28
C TYR A 225 -16.08 11.61 -9.69
N LEU A 226 -15.36 10.68 -10.34
CA LEU A 226 -13.94 10.88 -10.61
C LEU A 226 -13.69 12.09 -11.53
N ASP A 227 -14.65 12.40 -12.41
CA ASP A 227 -14.54 13.54 -13.33
C ASP A 227 -14.64 14.89 -12.63
N GLU A 228 -15.39 14.99 -11.53
CA GLU A 228 -15.40 16.19 -10.67
C GLU A 228 -13.99 16.39 -10.08
N THR A 229 -13.40 15.32 -9.55
CA THR A 229 -12.04 15.35 -9.01
C THR A 229 -11.00 15.69 -10.09
N ARG A 230 -11.11 15.14 -11.30
CA ARG A 230 -10.22 15.50 -12.42
C ARG A 230 -10.28 16.99 -12.73
N GLN A 231 -11.49 17.52 -12.93
CA GLN A 231 -11.69 18.91 -13.34
C GLN A 231 -11.19 19.90 -12.28
N GLU A 232 -11.47 19.64 -11.00
CA GLU A 232 -10.96 20.47 -9.89
C GLU A 232 -9.42 20.51 -9.86
N ARG A 233 -8.77 19.38 -10.07
CA ARG A 233 -7.30 19.27 -9.98
C ARG A 233 -6.60 19.81 -11.22
N GLU A 234 -7.16 19.61 -12.41
CA GLU A 234 -6.70 20.26 -13.63
C GLU A 234 -6.85 21.79 -13.56
N GLY A 235 -7.97 22.28 -13.00
CA GLY A 235 -8.19 23.71 -12.73
C GLY A 235 -7.14 24.27 -11.77
N CYS A 236 -6.88 23.58 -10.65
CA CYS A 236 -5.85 23.97 -9.68
C CYS A 236 -4.45 24.02 -10.30
N MET A 237 -4.08 23.03 -11.14
CA MET A 237 -2.79 23.06 -11.86
C MET A 237 -2.71 24.25 -12.79
N ARG A 238 -3.75 24.53 -13.60
CA ARG A 238 -3.77 25.69 -14.50
C ARG A 238 -3.62 27.01 -13.76
N GLU A 239 -4.27 27.17 -12.60
CA GLU A 239 -4.13 28.36 -11.76
C GLU A 239 -2.73 28.48 -11.14
N MET A 240 -2.08 27.38 -10.79
CA MET A 240 -0.70 27.38 -10.29
C MET A 240 0.28 27.78 -11.39
N TYR A 241 0.16 27.21 -12.59
CA TYR A 241 1.02 27.56 -13.73
C TYR A 241 0.80 29.00 -14.22
N ALA A 242 -0.42 29.53 -14.15
CA ALA A 242 -0.70 30.93 -14.46
C ALA A 242 -0.07 31.92 -13.46
N LYS A 243 0.41 31.45 -12.30
CA LYS A 243 1.09 32.25 -11.27
C LYS A 243 2.61 32.10 -11.30
N VAL A 244 3.16 31.23 -12.15
CA VAL A 244 4.60 31.14 -12.37
C VAL A 244 4.99 32.26 -13.34
N PRO A 245 5.84 33.22 -12.93
CA PRO A 245 6.36 34.23 -13.85
C PRO A 245 7.06 33.53 -15.03
N GLU A 246 6.82 34.01 -16.25
CA GLU A 246 7.64 33.63 -17.39
C GLU A 246 9.03 34.25 -17.21
N ASP A 247 9.99 33.43 -16.78
CA ASP A 247 11.42 33.73 -16.83
C ASP A 247 12.03 33.14 -18.12
#